data_AF-A0A847WL30-F1
#
_entry.id   AF-A0A847WL30-F1
#
_cell.length_a   1.000
_cell.length_b   1.000
_cell.length_c   1.000
_cell.angle_alpha   90.00
_cell.angle_beta   90.00
_cell.angle_gamma   90.00
#
_symmetry.space_group_name_H-M   'P 1'
#
loop_
_entity.id
_entity.type
_entity.pdbx_description
1 polymer ?
#
loop_
_entity_poly.entity_id
_entity_poly.type
_entity_poly.pdbx_seq_one_letter_code
_entity_poly.pdbx_strand_id
1 'polypeptide(L)'
;MFLEKIKNILGLPYKDYILVKDLDKILMEERIIDAIVAEGYTVIFYKDVEEFRYIFESQIKTKGLEKVLLILNEDIYVAYDIIKWFSICNLNYGEIFSRLNRNILSQAKALDLDLISIVYENTYEDYSSEEMTHKFLNEIIYEDKHLMSYLSKLEEVLKKLMEKVNDYDKWFKIAYLNARRNLIMGKLDLEKRELVDFSKDFQAYIFKDFGSLSGKSTYKGPILVSNVMDFLLRRKKKTAFIVLDGMSISDWLVLERNLDYKAKTNFVFAMIPTVTSISRQSLLAGLLPQELEKPFSLANEKKQYYSKVGEYLEESYINYYRGYDIEPSYKDFFITTVINEIDDLVHRQMYGMEGHITDIARMGQTGKLNKLIGKLLGYGFEVYIGSDHGNKESFGIGSPKGMGVEVETKSKKMMIIKDYVDIEELVEEYNLLEYPSYYLPKDYSYLLCGNNEALALEGTRIMSHGGISIEEVIVPFIKIEGEENNE
;
A
#
# COMPACT_ATOMS: atom_id res chain seq x y z
N MET A 1 -13.89 -1.63 -10.48
CA MET A 1 -14.52 -2.28 -11.64
C MET A 1 -15.02 -3.65 -11.24
N PHE A 2 -14.13 -4.49 -10.72
CA PHE A 2 -14.49 -5.73 -10.06
C PHE A 2 -15.52 -5.50 -8.94
N LEU A 3 -15.34 -4.45 -8.16
CA LEU A 3 -16.28 -4.06 -7.11
C LEU A 3 -17.72 -3.91 -7.62
N GLU A 4 -17.94 -3.20 -8.72
CA GLU A 4 -19.28 -3.00 -9.29
C GLU A 4 -19.86 -4.34 -9.80
N LYS A 5 -19.01 -5.20 -10.37
CA LYS A 5 -19.38 -6.57 -10.74
C LYS A 5 -19.85 -7.38 -9.52
N ILE A 6 -19.12 -7.32 -8.40
CA ILE A 6 -19.53 -7.95 -7.14
C ILE A 6 -20.86 -7.39 -6.63
N LYS A 7 -21.03 -6.06 -6.58
CA LYS A 7 -22.29 -5.43 -6.16
C LYS A 7 -23.49 -5.91 -6.99
N ASN A 8 -23.30 -6.05 -8.30
CA ASN A 8 -24.32 -6.53 -9.23
C ASN A 8 -24.64 -8.02 -9.01
N ILE A 9 -23.63 -8.88 -8.84
CA ILE A 9 -23.82 -10.32 -8.55
C ILE A 9 -24.58 -10.53 -7.24
N LEU A 10 -24.20 -9.79 -6.19
CA LEU A 10 -24.88 -9.84 -4.90
C LEU A 10 -26.30 -9.28 -4.99
N GLY A 11 -26.53 -8.32 -5.89
CA GLY A 11 -27.80 -7.60 -6.03
C GLY A 11 -28.02 -6.60 -4.89
N LEU A 12 -26.93 -5.96 -4.42
CA LEU A 12 -26.97 -5.04 -3.27
C LEU A 12 -28.04 -3.93 -3.37
N PRO A 13 -28.34 -3.35 -4.55
CA PRO A 13 -29.36 -2.31 -4.66
C PRO A 13 -30.80 -2.81 -4.46
N TYR A 14 -31.05 -4.11 -4.57
CA TYR A 14 -32.41 -4.67 -4.70
C TYR A 14 -32.81 -5.61 -3.57
N LYS A 15 -31.86 -6.03 -2.75
CA LYS A 15 -32.07 -6.99 -1.66
C LYS A 15 -31.71 -6.32 -0.34
N ASP A 16 -32.26 -6.81 0.75
CA ASP A 16 -31.95 -6.32 2.09
C ASP A 16 -31.19 -7.38 2.90
N TYR A 17 -31.58 -8.64 2.77
CA TYR A 17 -30.96 -9.77 3.46
C TYR A 17 -30.36 -10.73 2.42
N ILE A 18 -29.04 -10.82 2.41
CA ILE A 18 -28.29 -11.65 1.45
C ILE A 18 -27.39 -12.61 2.22
N LEU A 19 -27.48 -13.90 1.90
CA LEU A 19 -26.56 -14.93 2.39
C LEU A 19 -25.63 -15.30 1.24
N VAL A 20 -24.33 -15.10 1.42
CA VAL A 20 -23.30 -15.38 0.43
C VAL A 20 -22.49 -16.59 0.86
N LYS A 21 -22.42 -17.61 0.00
CA LYS A 21 -21.43 -18.68 0.12
C LYS A 21 -20.18 -18.28 -0.65
N ASP A 22 -19.12 -17.88 0.05
CA ASP A 22 -17.89 -17.35 -0.51
C ASP A 22 -16.69 -18.25 -0.16
N LEU A 23 -16.68 -19.45 -0.73
CA LEU A 23 -15.65 -20.46 -0.44
C LEU A 23 -14.26 -20.05 -0.94
N ASP A 24 -14.20 -19.17 -1.95
CA ASP A 24 -12.94 -18.65 -2.48
C ASP A 24 -12.43 -17.43 -1.66
N LYS A 25 -13.13 -17.06 -0.57
CA LYS A 25 -12.80 -15.94 0.35
C LYS A 25 -12.66 -14.58 -0.37
N ILE A 26 -13.40 -14.36 -1.46
CA ILE A 26 -13.31 -13.17 -2.33
C ILE A 26 -13.72 -11.89 -1.57
N LEU A 27 -14.75 -11.96 -0.73
CA LEU A 27 -15.28 -10.84 0.05
C LEU A 27 -14.43 -10.51 1.29
N MET A 28 -13.36 -11.25 1.57
CA MET A 28 -12.45 -10.92 2.68
C MET A 28 -11.58 -9.70 2.40
N GLU A 29 -11.48 -9.27 1.14
CA GLU A 29 -10.75 -8.05 0.78
C GLU A 29 -11.44 -6.82 1.40
N GLU A 30 -10.68 -6.07 2.21
CA GLU A 30 -11.21 -4.95 2.99
C GLU A 30 -11.85 -3.86 2.12
N ARG A 31 -11.30 -3.61 0.92
CA ARG A 31 -11.87 -2.68 -0.06
C ARG A 31 -13.29 -3.08 -0.49
N ILE A 32 -13.57 -4.38 -0.56
CA ILE A 32 -14.89 -4.90 -0.94
C ILE A 32 -15.85 -4.77 0.23
N ILE A 33 -15.42 -5.13 1.44
CA ILE A 33 -16.21 -4.95 2.67
C ILE A 33 -16.59 -3.48 2.88
N ASP A 34 -15.63 -2.57 2.78
CA ASP A 34 -15.87 -1.13 2.94
C ASP A 34 -16.89 -0.59 1.93
N ALA A 35 -16.80 -1.07 0.69
CA ALA A 35 -17.74 -0.70 -0.34
C ALA A 35 -19.15 -1.25 -0.10
N ILE A 36 -19.27 -2.46 0.45
CA ILE A 36 -20.56 -3.04 0.84
C ILE A 36 -21.17 -2.27 2.01
N VAL A 37 -20.36 -1.93 3.02
CA VAL A 37 -20.79 -1.12 4.18
C VAL A 37 -21.22 0.28 3.74
N ALA A 38 -20.54 0.87 2.76
CA ALA A 38 -20.94 2.16 2.20
C ALA A 38 -22.32 2.14 1.49
N GLU A 39 -22.81 0.97 1.07
CA GLU A 39 -24.18 0.77 0.56
C GLU A 39 -25.21 0.56 1.69
N GLY A 40 -24.79 0.69 2.95
CA GLY A 40 -25.63 0.58 4.15
C GLY A 40 -25.78 -0.83 4.71
N TYR A 41 -25.02 -1.80 4.20
CA TYR A 41 -25.07 -3.17 4.69
C TYR A 41 -24.25 -3.38 5.96
N THR A 42 -24.81 -4.15 6.90
CA THR A 42 -24.04 -4.76 7.97
C THR A 42 -23.49 -6.09 7.50
N VAL A 43 -22.16 -6.21 7.42
CA VAL A 43 -21.47 -7.43 7.02
C VAL A 43 -21.23 -8.30 8.25
N ILE A 44 -21.68 -9.56 8.20
CA ILE A 44 -21.54 -10.52 9.28
C ILE A 44 -20.89 -11.78 8.72
N PHE A 45 -19.75 -12.17 9.28
CA PHE A 45 -19.11 -13.45 8.99
C PHE A 45 -19.74 -14.53 9.88
N TYR A 46 -20.33 -15.54 9.26
CA TYR A 46 -20.94 -16.65 9.98
C TYR A 46 -19.86 -17.55 10.58
N LYS A 47 -19.91 -17.76 11.89
CA LYS A 47 -18.98 -18.64 12.62
C LYS A 47 -19.68 -19.89 13.10
N ASP A 48 -20.76 -19.72 13.85
CA ASP A 48 -21.55 -20.82 14.38
C ASP A 48 -23.04 -20.45 14.51
N VAL A 49 -23.84 -21.48 14.75
CA VAL A 49 -25.30 -21.39 14.83
C VAL A 49 -25.75 -20.58 16.04
N GLU A 50 -25.08 -20.67 17.18
CA GLU A 50 -25.52 -20.06 18.45
C GLU A 50 -25.28 -18.55 18.43
N GLU A 51 -24.08 -18.10 18.05
CA GLU A 51 -23.72 -16.69 17.95
C GLU A 51 -24.64 -15.99 16.94
N PHE A 52 -24.82 -16.58 15.75
CA PHE A 52 -25.66 -15.96 14.74
C PHE A 52 -27.16 -15.99 15.10
N ARG A 53 -27.65 -17.05 15.77
CA ARG A 53 -29.04 -17.12 16.25
C ARG A 53 -29.35 -15.95 17.17
N TYR A 54 -28.44 -15.60 18.08
CA TYR A 54 -28.62 -14.47 18.97
C TYR A 54 -28.76 -13.15 18.20
N ILE A 55 -27.86 -12.87 17.25
CA ILE A 55 -27.93 -11.68 16.39
C ILE A 55 -29.24 -11.67 15.60
N PHE A 56 -29.62 -12.81 15.03
CA PHE A 56 -30.83 -12.94 14.22
C PHE A 56 -32.11 -12.64 15.02
N GLU A 57 -32.26 -13.22 16.21
CA GLU A 57 -33.44 -12.97 17.06
C GLU A 57 -33.45 -11.55 17.65
N SER A 58 -32.29 -11.03 18.07
CA SER A 58 -32.20 -9.77 18.80
C SER A 58 -32.15 -8.53 17.90
N GLN A 59 -31.62 -8.64 16.68
CA GLN A 59 -31.36 -7.49 15.81
C GLN A 59 -32.02 -7.61 14.43
N ILE A 60 -32.12 -8.80 13.84
CA ILE A 60 -32.69 -8.94 12.48
C ILE A 60 -34.22 -9.04 12.56
N LYS A 61 -34.76 -9.97 13.35
CA LYS A 61 -36.21 -10.14 13.52
C LYS A 61 -36.90 -8.94 14.16
N THR A 62 -36.20 -8.24 15.05
CA THR A 62 -36.66 -7.00 15.71
C THR A 62 -36.53 -5.78 14.82
N LYS A 63 -36.00 -5.91 13.59
CA LYS A 63 -35.70 -4.82 12.65
C LYS A 63 -34.70 -3.79 13.17
N GLY A 64 -33.77 -4.20 14.04
CA GLY A 64 -32.61 -3.39 14.41
C GLY A 64 -31.56 -3.29 13.30
N LEU A 65 -31.45 -4.31 12.43
CA LEU A 65 -30.60 -4.31 11.23
C LEU A 65 -31.47 -4.42 9.98
N GLU A 66 -31.47 -3.38 9.15
CA GLU A 66 -32.32 -3.30 7.95
C GLU A 66 -31.68 -3.95 6.73
N LYS A 67 -30.35 -3.93 6.61
CA LYS A 67 -29.59 -4.57 5.52
C LYS A 67 -28.46 -5.42 6.06
N VAL A 68 -28.46 -6.71 5.74
CA VAL A 68 -27.49 -7.69 6.25
C VAL A 68 -26.91 -8.51 5.11
N LEU A 69 -25.58 -8.55 5.06
CA LEU A 69 -24.82 -9.48 4.23
C LEU A 69 -24.19 -10.54 5.15
N LEU A 70 -24.75 -11.75 5.14
CA LEU A 70 -24.23 -12.88 5.89
C LEU A 70 -23.27 -13.67 5.01
N ILE A 71 -21.99 -13.76 5.38
CA ILE A 71 -20.95 -14.42 4.59
C ILE A 71 -20.58 -15.75 5.22
N LEU A 72 -20.63 -16.83 4.44
CA LEU A 72 -20.14 -18.16 4.78
C LEU A 72 -18.86 -18.43 3.98
N ASN A 73 -17.73 -18.50 4.67
CA ASN A 73 -16.43 -18.83 4.06
C ASN A 73 -16.18 -20.34 3.99
N GLU A 74 -17.01 -21.12 4.69
CA GLU A 74 -16.94 -22.57 4.80
C GLU A 74 -18.33 -23.17 4.58
N ASP A 75 -18.40 -24.46 4.23
CA ASP A 75 -19.67 -25.15 4.05
C ASP A 75 -20.26 -25.55 5.40
N ILE A 76 -20.75 -24.54 6.14
CA ILE A 76 -21.34 -24.68 7.46
C ILE A 76 -22.87 -24.66 7.36
N TYR A 77 -23.53 -25.52 8.12
CA TYR A 77 -24.99 -25.56 8.22
C TYR A 77 -25.55 -24.26 8.80
N VAL A 78 -26.56 -23.70 8.13
CA VAL A 78 -27.37 -22.60 8.64
C VAL A 78 -28.80 -23.10 8.86
N ALA A 79 -29.39 -22.74 10.00
CA ALA A 79 -30.74 -23.18 10.34
C ALA A 79 -31.77 -22.77 9.27
N TYR A 80 -32.63 -23.70 8.89
CA TYR A 80 -33.56 -23.52 7.76
C TYR A 80 -34.53 -22.35 7.96
N ASP A 81 -34.96 -22.10 9.19
CA ASP A 81 -35.84 -20.98 9.52
C ASP A 81 -35.15 -19.62 9.37
N ILE A 82 -33.83 -19.56 9.52
CA ILE A 82 -33.00 -18.40 9.25
C ILE A 82 -32.81 -18.24 7.73
N ILE A 83 -32.42 -19.31 7.02
CA ILE A 83 -32.13 -19.26 5.57
C ILE A 83 -33.30 -18.63 4.79
N LYS A 84 -34.55 -18.92 5.17
CA LYS A 84 -35.76 -18.38 4.51
C LYS A 84 -35.85 -16.86 4.48
N TRP A 85 -35.14 -16.16 5.37
CA TRP A 85 -35.12 -14.69 5.40
C TRP A 85 -34.13 -14.10 4.40
N PHE A 86 -33.20 -14.90 3.88
CA PHE A 86 -32.09 -14.42 3.06
C PHE A 86 -32.23 -14.85 1.60
N SER A 87 -31.86 -13.95 0.70
CA SER A 87 -31.55 -14.29 -0.68
C SER A 87 -30.19 -14.98 -0.73
N ILE A 88 -30.15 -16.23 -1.19
CA ILE A 88 -28.89 -16.99 -1.28
C ILE A 88 -28.15 -16.61 -2.57
N CYS A 89 -26.85 -16.36 -2.44
CA CYS A 89 -25.92 -16.12 -3.54
C CYS A 89 -24.71 -17.03 -3.37
N ASN A 90 -24.34 -17.77 -4.41
CA ASN A 90 -23.08 -18.49 -4.45
C ASN A 90 -22.05 -17.58 -5.11
N LEU A 91 -20.92 -17.35 -4.44
CA LEU A 91 -19.83 -16.54 -4.96
C LEU A 91 -18.56 -17.37 -5.00
N ASN A 92 -18.03 -17.54 -6.20
CA ASN A 92 -16.72 -18.14 -6.45
C ASN A 92 -16.21 -17.62 -7.80
N TYR A 93 -14.93 -17.86 -8.09
CA TYR A 93 -14.34 -17.36 -9.34
C TYR A 93 -15.00 -17.92 -10.60
N GLY A 94 -15.57 -19.13 -10.55
CA GLY A 94 -16.31 -19.73 -11.67
C GLY A 94 -17.66 -19.04 -11.94
N GLU A 95 -18.34 -18.57 -10.90
CA GLU A 95 -19.58 -17.78 -11.05
C GLU A 95 -19.28 -16.38 -11.58
N ILE A 96 -18.16 -15.79 -11.16
CA ILE A 96 -17.76 -14.44 -11.60
C ILE A 96 -17.19 -14.48 -13.01
N PHE A 97 -16.34 -15.47 -13.31
CA PHE A 97 -15.59 -15.60 -14.55
C PHE A 97 -15.80 -16.98 -15.17
N SER A 98 -17.03 -17.26 -15.61
CA SER A 98 -17.43 -18.57 -16.16
C SER A 98 -16.63 -19.07 -17.37
N ARG A 99 -15.90 -18.19 -18.05
CA ARG A 99 -14.99 -18.52 -19.16
C ARG A 99 -13.52 -18.57 -18.76
N LEU A 100 -13.24 -18.63 -17.46
CA LEU A 100 -11.90 -18.84 -16.90
C LEU A 100 -11.93 -20.04 -15.95
N ASN A 101 -10.78 -20.68 -15.79
CA ASN A 101 -10.67 -21.81 -14.89
C ASN A 101 -10.67 -21.36 -13.41
N ARG A 102 -11.70 -21.78 -12.66
CA ARG A 102 -11.84 -21.45 -11.23
C ARG A 102 -10.60 -21.88 -10.40
N ASN A 103 -10.06 -23.07 -10.66
CA ASN A 103 -8.96 -23.60 -9.85
C ASN A 103 -7.71 -22.73 -10.01
N ILE A 104 -7.37 -22.37 -11.24
CA ILE A 104 -6.23 -21.48 -11.52
C ILE A 104 -6.43 -20.11 -10.86
N LEU A 105 -7.62 -19.52 -10.95
CA LEU A 105 -7.93 -18.25 -10.30
C LEU A 105 -7.84 -18.34 -8.77
N SER A 106 -8.35 -19.42 -8.17
CA SER A 106 -8.32 -19.61 -6.72
C SER A 106 -6.91 -19.79 -6.14
N GLN A 107 -6.00 -20.36 -6.94
CA GLN A 107 -4.61 -20.64 -6.56
C GLN A 107 -3.68 -19.46 -6.85
N ALA A 108 -4.06 -18.54 -7.74
CA ALA A 108 -3.27 -17.37 -8.06
C ALA A 108 -3.08 -16.48 -6.82
N LYS A 109 -1.84 -16.07 -6.56
CA LYS A 109 -1.45 -15.32 -5.35
C LYS A 109 -1.63 -13.81 -5.52
N ALA A 110 -1.40 -13.30 -6.74
CA ALA A 110 -1.51 -11.89 -7.09
C ALA A 110 -2.41 -11.73 -8.32
N LEU A 111 -3.67 -11.32 -8.12
CA LEU A 111 -4.62 -11.07 -9.20
C LEU A 111 -5.02 -9.60 -9.25
N ASP A 112 -4.83 -8.98 -10.40
CA ASP A 112 -5.45 -7.70 -10.70
C ASP A 112 -6.92 -7.93 -11.13
N LEU A 113 -7.81 -8.08 -10.14
CA LEU A 113 -9.23 -8.40 -10.40
C LEU A 113 -9.97 -7.29 -11.17
N ASP A 114 -9.53 -6.03 -11.05
CA ASP A 114 -10.10 -4.92 -11.81
C ASP A 114 -9.74 -5.05 -13.30
N LEU A 115 -8.47 -5.31 -13.64
CA LEU A 115 -8.00 -5.53 -15.01
C LEU A 115 -8.63 -6.79 -15.60
N ILE A 116 -8.64 -7.90 -14.84
CA ILE A 116 -9.27 -9.15 -15.27
C ILE A 116 -10.75 -8.90 -15.60
N SER A 117 -11.47 -8.12 -14.78
CA SER A 117 -12.87 -7.79 -15.04
C SER A 117 -13.09 -7.03 -16.34
N ILE A 118 -12.24 -6.03 -16.64
CA ILE A 118 -12.30 -5.27 -17.89
C ILE A 118 -12.12 -6.18 -19.09
N VAL A 119 -11.05 -6.96 -19.05
CA VAL A 119 -10.66 -7.77 -20.19
C VAL A 119 -11.70 -8.84 -20.40
N TYR A 120 -12.15 -9.48 -19.33
CA TYR A 120 -13.23 -10.46 -19.36
C TYR A 120 -14.51 -9.89 -20.00
N GLU A 121 -14.95 -8.68 -19.64
CA GLU A 121 -16.14 -8.06 -20.23
C GLU A 121 -15.97 -7.71 -21.72
N ASN A 122 -14.75 -7.43 -22.15
CA ASN A 122 -14.43 -7.05 -23.52
C ASN A 122 -14.02 -8.21 -24.44
N THR A 123 -13.76 -9.40 -23.88
CA THR A 123 -13.41 -10.62 -24.63
C THR A 123 -14.56 -11.60 -24.62
N TYR A 124 -14.85 -12.24 -25.77
CA TYR A 124 -15.93 -13.24 -25.91
C TYR A 124 -15.45 -14.70 -25.94
N GLU A 125 -14.15 -14.91 -26.12
CA GLU A 125 -13.51 -16.21 -26.21
C GLU A 125 -13.63 -17.02 -24.90
N ASP A 126 -13.59 -18.35 -25.03
CA ASP A 126 -13.55 -19.27 -23.90
C ASP A 126 -12.10 -19.59 -23.53
N TYR A 127 -11.73 -19.22 -22.31
CA TYR A 127 -10.40 -19.46 -21.74
C TYR A 127 -10.44 -20.46 -20.58
N SER A 128 -11.50 -21.27 -20.46
CA SER A 128 -11.76 -22.14 -19.30
C SER A 128 -10.77 -23.31 -19.13
N SER A 129 -9.97 -23.64 -20.15
CA SER A 129 -8.87 -24.61 -19.99
C SER A 129 -7.72 -23.99 -19.18
N GLU A 130 -6.95 -24.82 -18.47
CA GLU A 130 -5.82 -24.36 -17.65
C GLU A 130 -4.80 -23.57 -18.47
N GLU A 131 -4.38 -24.11 -19.62
CA GLU A 131 -3.45 -23.45 -20.55
C GLU A 131 -3.96 -22.08 -21.01
N MET A 132 -5.24 -22.01 -21.39
CA MET A 132 -5.83 -20.77 -21.89
C MET A 132 -6.06 -19.76 -20.78
N THR A 133 -6.39 -20.18 -19.55
CA THR A 133 -6.47 -19.28 -18.39
C THR A 133 -5.08 -18.72 -18.05
N HIS A 134 -4.03 -19.53 -18.09
CA HIS A 134 -2.66 -19.04 -17.91
C HIS A 134 -2.26 -18.03 -18.98
N LYS A 135 -2.55 -18.33 -20.25
CA LYS A 135 -2.33 -17.39 -21.35
C LYS A 135 -3.11 -16.09 -21.14
N PHE A 136 -4.37 -16.19 -20.70
CA PHE A 136 -5.20 -15.03 -20.40
C PHE A 136 -4.55 -14.14 -19.35
N LEU A 137 -4.17 -14.72 -18.21
CA LEU A 137 -3.60 -14.00 -17.06
C LEU A 137 -2.20 -13.42 -17.31
N ASN A 138 -1.38 -14.08 -18.12
CA ASN A 138 0.02 -13.69 -18.32
C ASN A 138 0.26 -12.85 -19.58
N GLU A 139 -0.61 -12.98 -20.59
CA GLU A 139 -0.41 -12.33 -21.90
C GLU A 139 -1.60 -11.46 -22.28
N ILE A 140 -2.80 -12.03 -22.36
CA ILE A 140 -3.96 -11.35 -22.98
C ILE A 140 -4.35 -10.10 -22.20
N ILE A 141 -4.44 -10.18 -20.86
CA ILE A 141 -4.82 -9.00 -20.06
C ILE A 141 -3.83 -7.83 -20.18
N TYR A 142 -2.64 -8.10 -20.71
CA TYR A 142 -1.52 -7.18 -20.81
C TYR A 142 -1.27 -6.70 -22.25
N GLU A 143 -2.14 -7.03 -23.20
CA GLU A 143 -2.12 -6.47 -24.56
C GLU A 143 -2.52 -4.98 -24.55
N ASP A 144 -1.95 -4.19 -25.47
CA ASP A 144 -2.06 -2.73 -25.47
C ASP A 144 -3.52 -2.23 -25.49
N LYS A 145 -4.39 -2.85 -26.29
CA LYS A 145 -5.83 -2.49 -26.35
C LYS A 145 -6.52 -2.62 -24.98
N HIS A 146 -6.14 -3.62 -24.19
CA HIS A 146 -6.74 -3.92 -22.91
C HIS A 146 -6.20 -2.99 -21.83
N LEU A 147 -4.90 -2.71 -21.87
CA LEU A 147 -4.26 -1.71 -21.00
C LEU A 147 -4.78 -0.30 -21.26
N MET A 148 -5.03 0.08 -22.52
CA MET A 148 -5.65 1.36 -22.86
C MET A 148 -7.09 1.47 -22.34
N SER A 149 -7.90 0.42 -22.49
CA SER A 149 -9.24 0.38 -21.91
C SER A 149 -9.19 0.50 -20.38
N TYR A 150 -8.22 -0.15 -19.75
CA TYR A 150 -8.03 -0.06 -18.32
C TYR A 150 -7.62 1.34 -17.87
N LEU A 151 -6.62 1.93 -18.53
CA LEU A 151 -6.17 3.29 -18.26
C LEU A 151 -7.33 4.29 -18.31
N SER A 152 -8.17 4.20 -19.35
CA SER A 152 -9.37 5.03 -19.48
C SER A 152 -10.31 4.91 -18.27
N LYS A 153 -10.55 3.68 -17.77
CA LYS A 153 -11.36 3.52 -16.56
C LYS A 153 -10.67 4.05 -15.30
N LEU A 154 -9.36 3.85 -15.16
CA LEU A 154 -8.62 4.40 -14.02
C LEU A 154 -8.77 5.92 -13.97
N GLU A 155 -8.67 6.59 -15.11
CA GLU A 155 -8.86 8.04 -15.24
C GLU A 155 -10.29 8.48 -14.86
N GLU A 156 -11.32 7.75 -15.32
CA GLU A 156 -12.70 8.01 -14.88
C GLU A 156 -12.89 7.90 -13.36
N VAL A 157 -12.29 6.88 -12.75
CA VAL A 157 -12.39 6.64 -11.30
C VAL A 157 -11.60 7.71 -10.52
N LEU A 158 -10.40 8.05 -10.97
CA LEU A 158 -9.59 9.11 -10.38
C LEU A 158 -10.34 10.44 -10.43
N LYS A 159 -10.91 10.80 -11.58
CA LYS A 159 -11.72 12.02 -11.73
C LYS A 159 -12.87 12.09 -10.73
N LYS A 160 -13.63 10.99 -10.55
CA LYS A 160 -14.72 10.91 -9.57
C LYS A 160 -14.22 11.01 -8.12
N LEU A 161 -13.08 10.42 -7.79
CA LEU A 161 -12.50 10.53 -6.45
C LEU A 161 -12.08 11.97 -6.15
N MET A 162 -11.58 12.70 -7.16
CA MET A 162 -11.16 14.10 -7.02
C MET A 162 -12.30 15.06 -6.73
N GLU A 163 -13.54 14.78 -7.17
CA GLU A 163 -14.70 15.67 -6.94
C GLU A 163 -15.04 15.87 -5.45
N LYS A 164 -14.64 14.94 -4.57
CA LYS A 164 -14.97 14.98 -3.14
C LYS A 164 -13.82 14.47 -2.27
N VAL A 165 -12.61 15.01 -2.37
CA VAL A 165 -11.51 14.61 -1.47
C VAL A 165 -11.68 15.29 -0.11
N ASN A 166 -11.80 14.51 0.96
CA ASN A 166 -12.01 15.04 2.31
C ASN A 166 -11.27 14.29 3.43
N ASP A 167 -10.59 13.18 3.14
CA ASP A 167 -9.92 12.40 4.17
C ASP A 167 -8.76 11.56 3.62
N TYR A 168 -7.91 11.07 4.52
CA TYR A 168 -6.69 10.33 4.22
C TYR A 168 -6.95 9.03 3.44
N ASP A 169 -8.06 8.33 3.73
CA ASP A 169 -8.41 7.06 3.07
C ASP A 169 -8.65 7.23 1.54
N LYS A 170 -9.13 8.40 1.12
CA LYS A 170 -9.27 8.71 -0.31
C LYS A 170 -7.90 8.88 -0.96
N TRP A 171 -6.93 9.47 -0.28
CA TRP A 171 -5.58 9.60 -0.80
C TRP A 171 -4.87 8.25 -0.92
N PHE A 172 -5.11 7.32 0.01
CA PHE A 172 -4.66 5.93 -0.14
C PHE A 172 -5.22 5.28 -1.42
N LYS A 173 -6.52 5.45 -1.68
CA LYS A 173 -7.15 4.97 -2.92
C LYS A 173 -6.58 5.62 -4.18
N ILE A 174 -6.38 6.94 -4.16
CA ILE A 174 -5.78 7.68 -5.29
C ILE A 174 -4.34 7.21 -5.53
N ALA A 175 -3.53 7.02 -4.48
CA ALA A 175 -2.15 6.54 -4.58
C ALA A 175 -2.09 5.15 -5.23
N TYR A 176 -2.96 4.23 -4.79
CA TYR A 176 -3.05 2.89 -5.35
C TYR A 176 -3.44 2.87 -6.83
N LEU A 177 -4.45 3.67 -7.21
CA LEU A 177 -4.88 3.79 -8.62
C LEU A 177 -3.80 4.47 -9.47
N ASN A 178 -3.12 5.49 -8.94
CA ASN A 178 -2.02 6.17 -9.60
C ASN A 178 -0.82 5.25 -9.85
N ALA A 179 -0.49 4.37 -8.91
CA ALA A 179 0.57 3.39 -9.10
C ALA A 179 0.29 2.47 -10.30
N ARG A 180 -0.94 1.96 -10.41
CA ARG A 180 -1.38 1.11 -11.53
C ARG A 180 -1.38 1.88 -12.85
N ARG A 181 -1.87 3.12 -12.82
CA ARG A 181 -1.78 4.06 -13.94
C ARG A 181 -0.33 4.20 -14.41
N ASN A 182 0.60 4.50 -13.51
CA ASN A 182 2.01 4.70 -13.84
C ASN A 182 2.64 3.44 -14.46
N LEU A 183 2.30 2.24 -13.95
CA LEU A 183 2.77 0.97 -14.53
C LEU A 183 2.25 0.75 -15.96
N ILE A 184 0.98 1.07 -16.23
CA ILE A 184 0.40 0.96 -17.58
C ILE A 184 1.07 1.95 -18.53
N MET A 185 1.22 3.21 -18.09
CA MET A 185 1.86 4.23 -18.89
C MET A 185 3.30 3.88 -19.26
N GLY A 186 4.09 3.39 -18.30
CA GLY A 186 5.47 2.97 -18.54
C GLY A 186 5.54 1.78 -19.51
N LYS A 187 4.56 0.88 -19.47
CA LYS A 187 4.48 -0.24 -20.41
C LYS A 187 4.10 0.19 -21.83
N LEU A 188 3.23 1.18 -21.97
CA LEU A 188 2.72 1.67 -23.26
C LEU A 188 3.52 2.85 -23.83
N ASP A 189 4.58 3.28 -23.15
CA ASP A 189 5.40 4.45 -23.50
C ASP A 189 4.56 5.72 -23.74
N LEU A 190 3.59 5.97 -22.83
CA LEU A 190 2.66 7.10 -22.94
C LEU A 190 3.14 8.31 -22.14
N GLU A 191 2.99 9.50 -22.74
CA GLU A 191 3.22 10.76 -22.03
C GLU A 191 2.06 11.14 -21.08
N LYS A 192 2.36 11.90 -20.02
CA LYS A 192 1.40 12.32 -18.98
C LYS A 192 0.41 13.44 -19.37
N ARG A 193 0.48 13.98 -20.60
CA ARG A 193 -0.14 15.29 -20.93
C ARG A 193 -1.67 15.32 -20.95
N GLU A 194 -2.35 14.16 -20.90
CA GLU A 194 -3.82 14.07 -20.96
C GLU A 194 -4.48 13.42 -19.73
N LEU A 195 -3.72 13.24 -18.65
CA LEU A 195 -4.21 12.54 -17.46
C LEU A 195 -4.71 13.51 -16.39
N VAL A 196 -5.60 13.02 -15.53
CA VAL A 196 -6.04 13.71 -14.32
C VAL A 196 -4.82 14.01 -13.46
N ASP A 197 -4.50 15.30 -13.36
CA ASP A 197 -3.48 15.81 -12.45
C ASP A 197 -4.13 16.22 -11.14
N PHE A 198 -3.73 15.56 -10.06
CA PHE A 198 -4.16 15.82 -8.69
C PHE A 198 -2.99 16.29 -7.81
N SER A 199 -1.83 16.60 -8.41
CA SER A 199 -0.61 16.92 -7.67
C SER A 199 -0.76 18.18 -6.82
N LYS A 200 -1.42 19.22 -7.35
CA LYS A 200 -1.70 20.46 -6.60
C LYS A 200 -2.69 20.23 -5.46
N ASP A 201 -3.71 19.39 -5.67
CA ASP A 201 -4.67 19.04 -4.62
C ASP A 201 -4.00 18.23 -3.50
N PHE A 202 -3.12 17.29 -3.86
CA PHE A 202 -2.36 16.53 -2.87
C PHE A 202 -1.38 17.43 -2.10
N GLN A 203 -0.68 18.33 -2.79
CA GLN A 203 0.16 19.34 -2.15
C GLN A 203 -0.65 20.21 -1.18
N ALA A 204 -1.83 20.69 -1.58
CA ALA A 204 -2.70 21.47 -0.71
C ALA A 204 -3.12 20.69 0.53
N TYR A 205 -3.46 19.40 0.37
CA TYR A 205 -3.74 18.49 1.49
C TYR A 205 -2.53 18.33 2.41
N ILE A 206 -1.33 18.14 1.87
CA ILE A 206 -0.10 18.04 2.66
C ILE A 206 0.14 19.32 3.47
N PHE A 207 -0.07 20.49 2.87
CA PHE A 207 0.17 21.78 3.51
C PHE A 207 -0.89 22.14 4.55
N LYS A 208 -2.09 21.56 4.48
CA LYS A 208 -3.21 21.90 5.37
C LYS A 208 -3.47 20.85 6.44
N ASP A 209 -3.46 19.57 6.07
CA ASP A 209 -4.06 18.51 6.87
C ASP A 209 -3.04 17.46 7.36
N PHE A 210 -1.85 17.37 6.75
CA PHE A 210 -0.84 16.36 7.12
C PHE A 210 -0.43 16.42 8.59
N GLY A 211 -0.28 17.62 9.15
CA GLY A 211 0.06 17.85 10.56
C GLY A 211 -0.97 17.32 11.58
N SER A 212 -2.17 16.95 11.12
CA SER A 212 -3.22 16.36 11.98
C SER A 212 -3.21 14.84 12.03
N LEU A 213 -2.47 14.17 11.12
CA LEU A 213 -2.50 12.72 10.97
C LEU A 213 -2.00 11.95 12.20
N SER A 214 -1.07 12.51 12.97
CA SER A 214 -0.55 11.92 14.21
C SER A 214 -1.63 11.65 15.26
N GLY A 215 -2.67 12.50 15.30
CA GLY A 215 -3.81 12.35 16.21
C GLY A 215 -4.91 11.41 15.69
N LYS A 216 -4.83 10.93 14.45
CA LYS A 216 -5.83 10.02 13.89
C LYS A 216 -5.50 8.57 14.27
N SER A 217 -6.51 7.84 14.72
CA SER A 217 -6.40 6.41 15.03
C SER A 217 -7.51 5.64 14.32
N THR A 218 -7.17 4.46 13.82
CA THR A 218 -8.09 3.56 13.13
C THR A 218 -7.75 2.11 13.45
N TYR A 219 -8.77 1.26 13.49
CA TYR A 219 -8.59 -0.18 13.66
C TYR A 219 -8.02 -0.85 12.39
N LYS A 220 -8.05 -0.15 11.25
CA LYS A 220 -7.64 -0.68 9.94
C LYS A 220 -6.12 -0.80 9.77
N GLY A 221 -5.34 -0.06 10.55
CA GLY A 221 -3.89 -0.04 10.46
C GLY A 221 -3.29 1.29 10.93
N PRO A 222 -1.95 1.39 10.94
CA PRO A 222 -1.28 2.66 11.16
C PRO A 222 -1.62 3.64 10.02
N ILE A 223 -1.69 4.94 10.31
CA ILE A 223 -1.86 5.99 9.28
C ILE A 223 -0.53 6.61 8.91
N LEU A 224 0.37 6.79 9.88
CA LEU A 224 1.73 7.30 9.68
C LEU A 224 2.75 6.18 9.93
N VAL A 225 3.90 6.26 9.26
CA VAL A 225 5.01 5.34 9.46
C VAL A 225 5.49 5.30 10.92
N SER A 226 5.45 6.42 11.65
CA SER A 226 5.78 6.49 13.08
C SER A 226 4.86 5.63 13.95
N ASN A 227 3.67 5.26 13.48
CA ASN A 227 2.71 4.48 14.25
C ASN A 227 2.80 2.98 13.94
N VAL A 228 3.65 2.57 12.98
CA VAL A 228 3.76 1.18 12.52
C VAL A 228 4.24 0.26 13.63
N MET A 229 5.31 0.64 14.34
CA MET A 229 5.87 -0.20 15.40
C MET A 229 4.89 -0.41 16.54
N ASP A 230 4.17 0.64 16.98
CA ASP A 230 3.13 0.51 17.99
C ASP A 230 1.98 -0.40 17.54
N PHE A 231 1.56 -0.30 16.27
CA PHE A 231 0.55 -1.18 15.70
C PHE A 231 0.99 -2.65 15.73
N LEU A 232 2.23 -2.94 15.34
CA LEU A 232 2.77 -4.31 15.32
C LEU A 232 2.93 -4.88 16.74
N LEU A 233 3.51 -4.11 17.67
CA LEU A 233 3.84 -4.57 19.02
C LEU A 233 2.60 -4.82 19.89
N ARG A 234 1.54 -4.02 19.76
CA ARG A 234 0.31 -4.14 20.57
C ARG A 234 -0.44 -5.45 20.37
N ARG A 235 -0.20 -6.16 19.26
CA ARG A 235 -0.92 -7.39 18.93
C ARG A 235 -0.44 -8.61 19.71
N LYS A 236 0.72 -8.53 20.37
CA LYS A 236 1.29 -9.62 21.18
C LYS A 236 1.36 -10.95 20.40
N LYS A 237 1.73 -10.87 19.12
CA LYS A 237 2.00 -12.01 18.25
C LYS A 237 3.50 -12.04 17.96
N LYS A 238 4.03 -13.24 17.72
CA LYS A 238 5.39 -13.40 17.24
C LYS A 238 5.47 -12.79 15.84
N THR A 239 6.24 -11.71 15.66
CA THR A 239 6.18 -10.87 14.46
C THR A 239 7.57 -10.64 13.85
N ALA A 240 7.66 -10.78 12.54
CA ALA A 240 8.82 -10.38 11.77
C ALA A 240 8.44 -9.23 10.84
N PHE A 241 9.18 -8.13 10.92
CA PHE A 241 8.96 -6.95 10.10
C PHE A 241 10.11 -6.73 9.12
N ILE A 242 9.82 -6.76 7.83
CA ILE A 242 10.76 -6.52 6.74
C ILE A 242 10.55 -5.09 6.25
N VAL A 243 11.55 -4.23 6.39
CA VAL A 243 11.54 -2.88 5.83
C VAL A 243 12.26 -2.90 4.49
N LEU A 244 11.55 -2.61 3.42
CA LEU A 244 12.11 -2.40 2.08
C LEU A 244 12.30 -0.89 1.89
N ASP A 245 13.54 -0.42 2.07
CA ASP A 245 13.90 1.01 2.02
C ASP A 245 13.61 1.59 0.63
N GLY A 246 12.85 2.68 0.58
CA GLY A 246 12.54 3.38 -0.66
C GLY A 246 11.47 2.74 -1.55
N MET A 247 10.69 1.77 -1.05
CA MET A 247 9.66 1.09 -1.85
C MET A 247 8.41 1.94 -2.09
N SER A 248 8.12 2.27 -3.34
CA SER A 248 6.83 2.87 -3.75
C SER A 248 5.73 1.81 -3.90
N ILE A 249 4.47 2.25 -4.01
CA ILE A 249 3.35 1.33 -4.33
C ILE A 249 3.55 0.68 -5.71
N SER A 250 4.09 1.42 -6.69
CA SER A 250 4.38 0.86 -8.01
C SER A 250 5.38 -0.30 -7.94
N ASP A 251 6.43 -0.15 -7.12
CA ASP A 251 7.43 -1.20 -6.91
C ASP A 251 6.81 -2.42 -6.27
N TRP A 252 5.99 -2.22 -5.23
CA TRP A 252 5.28 -3.30 -4.57
C TRP A 252 4.39 -4.07 -5.54
N LEU A 253 3.62 -3.38 -6.40
CA LEU A 253 2.77 -4.03 -7.40
C LEU A 253 3.55 -4.86 -8.43
N VAL A 254 4.82 -4.55 -8.66
CA VAL A 254 5.73 -5.35 -9.51
C VAL A 254 6.28 -6.54 -8.73
N LEU A 255 6.70 -6.34 -7.48
CA LEU A 255 7.23 -7.40 -6.61
C LEU A 255 6.18 -8.45 -6.27
N GLU A 256 4.96 -8.03 -5.96
CA GLU A 256 3.83 -8.89 -5.56
C GLU A 256 3.52 -9.95 -6.62
N ARG A 257 3.73 -9.65 -7.90
CA ARG A 257 3.56 -10.61 -9.01
C ARG A 257 4.51 -11.80 -8.96
N ASN A 258 5.63 -11.66 -8.26
CA ASN A 258 6.65 -12.71 -8.10
C ASN A 258 6.61 -13.33 -6.69
N LEU A 259 5.60 -12.99 -5.88
CA LEU A 259 5.47 -13.46 -4.51
C LEU A 259 4.75 -14.82 -4.47
N ASP A 260 5.34 -15.78 -3.75
CA ASP A 260 4.73 -17.12 -3.57
C ASP A 260 3.56 -17.14 -2.56
N TYR A 261 3.32 -16.01 -1.90
CA TYR A 261 2.39 -15.85 -0.80
C TYR A 261 1.30 -14.84 -1.15
N LYS A 262 0.09 -15.03 -0.60
CA LYS A 262 -0.94 -14.00 -0.65
C LYS A 262 -0.55 -12.85 0.27
N ALA A 263 -0.91 -11.64 -0.13
CA ALA A 263 -0.57 -10.43 0.59
C ALA A 263 -1.81 -9.55 0.77
N LYS A 264 -2.02 -9.07 2.00
CA LYS A 264 -2.98 -8.02 2.29
C LYS A 264 -2.26 -6.68 2.33
N THR A 265 -2.47 -5.87 1.32
CA THR A 265 -1.83 -4.57 1.15
C THR A 265 -2.68 -3.45 1.76
N ASN A 266 -2.09 -2.70 2.68
CA ASN A 266 -2.60 -1.42 3.18
C ASN A 266 -1.55 -0.33 2.91
N PHE A 267 -1.81 0.91 3.32
CA PHE A 267 -0.95 2.05 3.06
C PHE A 267 -0.73 2.88 4.32
N VAL A 268 0.40 3.57 4.35
CA VAL A 268 0.77 4.53 5.40
C VAL A 268 1.36 5.78 4.77
N PHE A 269 1.27 6.89 5.48
CA PHE A 269 1.98 8.12 5.16
C PHE A 269 3.41 8.06 5.74
N ALA A 270 4.40 8.17 4.86
CA ALA A 270 5.79 8.43 5.20
C ALA A 270 5.96 9.81 5.86
N MET A 271 7.09 10.01 6.54
CA MET A 271 7.44 11.34 7.04
C MET A 271 7.88 12.24 5.89
N ILE A 272 7.68 13.55 6.08
CA ILE A 272 8.16 14.58 5.17
C ILE A 272 9.30 15.32 5.86
N PRO A 273 10.47 15.50 5.21
CA PRO A 273 10.79 14.98 3.88
C PRO A 273 10.93 13.46 3.88
N THR A 274 10.60 12.87 2.73
CA THR A 274 10.60 11.42 2.46
C THR A 274 12.02 10.87 2.27
N VAL A 275 12.92 11.20 3.18
CA VAL A 275 14.31 10.69 3.20
C VAL A 275 14.47 9.58 4.21
N THR A 276 15.34 8.62 3.91
CA THR A 276 15.64 7.46 4.76
C THR A 276 15.95 7.84 6.20
N SER A 277 16.78 8.86 6.43
CA SER A 277 17.19 9.25 7.80
C SER A 277 16.02 9.70 8.66
N ILE A 278 15.02 10.38 8.09
CA ILE A 278 13.88 10.86 8.84
C ILE A 278 12.82 9.77 8.92
N SER A 279 12.38 9.27 7.76
CA SER A 279 11.23 8.38 7.70
C SER A 279 11.51 7.01 8.32
N ARG A 280 12.68 6.40 8.06
CA ARG A 280 13.03 5.10 8.63
C ARG A 280 13.29 5.16 10.13
N GLN A 281 13.96 6.21 10.61
CA GLN A 281 14.13 6.40 12.06
C GLN A 281 12.78 6.58 12.74
N SER A 282 11.88 7.39 12.17
CA SER A 282 10.54 7.58 12.72
C SER A 282 9.75 6.27 12.75
N LEU A 283 9.83 5.50 11.66
CA LEU A 283 9.24 4.17 11.55
C LEU A 283 9.74 3.21 12.62
N LEU A 284 11.06 3.09 12.82
CA LEU A 284 11.65 2.12 13.76
C LEU A 284 11.60 2.58 15.22
N ALA A 285 11.70 3.88 15.48
CA ALA A 285 11.65 4.46 16.82
C ALA A 285 10.21 4.61 17.33
N GLY A 286 9.22 4.64 16.44
CA GLY A 286 7.85 4.96 16.80
C GLY A 286 7.67 6.41 17.25
N LEU A 287 8.46 7.33 16.68
CA LEU A 287 8.55 8.73 17.07
C LEU A 287 8.37 9.64 15.86
N LEU A 288 7.90 10.86 16.09
CA LEU A 288 7.90 11.93 15.09
C LEU A 288 9.32 12.51 14.92
N PRO A 289 9.65 13.11 13.76
CA PRO A 289 10.99 13.64 13.51
C PRO A 289 11.49 14.65 14.57
N GLN A 290 10.62 15.53 15.07
CA GLN A 290 10.93 16.50 16.12
C GLN A 290 11.25 15.87 17.49
N GLU A 291 10.88 14.61 17.69
CA GLU A 291 11.13 13.84 18.92
C GLU A 291 12.44 13.03 18.83
N LEU A 292 13.04 12.93 17.64
CA LEU A 292 14.31 12.24 17.44
C LEU A 292 15.47 13.10 17.94
N GLU A 293 16.43 12.47 18.62
CA GLU A 293 17.67 13.16 19.07
C GLU A 293 18.52 13.68 17.89
N LYS A 294 18.57 12.91 16.79
CA LYS A 294 19.34 13.23 15.57
C LYS A 294 18.53 12.88 14.31
N PRO A 295 17.50 13.67 13.95
CA PRO A 295 16.56 13.32 12.88
C PRO A 295 17.22 13.16 11.51
N PHE A 296 18.31 13.87 11.25
CA PHE A 296 18.99 13.86 9.94
C PHE A 296 20.10 12.81 9.81
N SER A 297 20.33 11.97 10.83
CA SER A 297 21.40 10.97 10.84
C SER A 297 20.92 9.60 11.31
N LEU A 298 21.28 8.54 10.59
CA LEU A 298 20.95 7.16 10.93
C LEU A 298 21.76 6.59 12.11
N ALA A 299 22.62 7.38 12.77
CA ALA A 299 23.54 6.90 13.80
C ALA A 299 22.85 6.21 14.99
N ASN A 300 21.62 6.62 15.32
CA ASN A 300 20.88 6.12 16.48
C ASN A 300 19.80 5.09 16.16
N GLU A 301 19.61 4.74 14.89
CA GLU A 301 18.48 3.92 14.42
C GLU A 301 18.38 2.59 15.18
N LYS A 302 19.47 1.82 15.25
CA LYS A 302 19.49 0.53 15.96
C LYS A 302 19.17 0.71 17.45
N LYS A 303 19.75 1.72 18.10
CA LYS A 303 19.51 2.01 19.52
C LYS A 303 18.04 2.36 19.76
N GLN A 304 17.46 3.19 18.90
CA GLN A 304 16.05 3.60 18.98
C GLN A 304 15.11 2.43 18.75
N TYR A 305 15.42 1.54 17.81
CA TYR A 305 14.67 0.31 17.61
C TYR A 305 14.61 -0.54 18.89
N TYR A 306 15.75 -0.85 19.51
CA TYR A 306 15.76 -1.65 20.74
C TYR A 306 15.07 -0.93 21.90
N SER A 307 15.20 0.40 21.99
CA SER A 307 14.45 1.20 22.96
C SER A 307 12.95 1.04 22.77
N LYS A 308 12.46 1.16 21.53
CA LYS A 308 11.03 1.10 21.22
C LYS A 308 10.44 -0.28 21.48
N VAL A 309 11.09 -1.33 20.98
CA VAL A 309 10.60 -2.71 21.18
C VAL A 309 10.75 -3.13 22.66
N GLY A 310 11.77 -2.61 23.35
CA GLY A 310 12.02 -2.81 24.78
C GLY A 310 10.93 -2.25 25.70
N GLU A 311 10.07 -1.34 25.21
CA GLU A 311 8.86 -0.90 25.93
C GLU A 311 7.84 -2.04 26.10
N TYR A 312 7.91 -3.07 25.25
CA TYR A 312 6.91 -4.14 25.14
C TYR A 312 7.46 -5.55 25.43
N LEU A 313 8.75 -5.78 25.16
CA LEU A 313 9.38 -7.10 25.22
C LEU A 313 10.76 -7.02 25.87
N GLU A 314 11.19 -8.10 26.51
CA GLU A 314 12.57 -8.21 27.01
C GLU A 314 13.56 -8.34 25.86
N GLU A 315 14.75 -7.74 26.02
CA GLU A 315 15.78 -7.65 24.97
C GLU A 315 16.19 -9.01 24.40
N SER A 316 16.16 -10.08 25.20
CA SER A 316 16.53 -11.44 24.76
C SER A 316 15.60 -12.04 23.68
N TYR A 317 14.43 -11.44 23.48
CA TYR A 317 13.42 -11.85 22.50
C TYR A 317 13.39 -10.95 21.24
N ILE A 318 14.32 -9.99 21.14
CA ILE A 318 14.34 -8.96 20.10
C ILE A 318 15.60 -9.10 19.25
N ASN A 319 15.46 -9.05 17.92
CA ASN A 319 16.63 -8.98 17.03
C ASN A 319 16.44 -7.98 15.89
N TYR A 320 17.53 -7.29 15.56
CA TYR A 320 17.62 -6.34 14.45
C TYR A 320 18.66 -6.77 13.44
N TYR A 321 18.24 -7.00 12.21
CA TYR A 321 19.06 -7.46 11.10
C TYR A 321 19.12 -6.45 9.95
N ARG A 322 20.00 -6.71 8.99
CA ARG A 322 20.05 -6.02 7.70
C ARG A 322 20.25 -7.03 6.58
N GLY A 323 19.51 -6.87 5.49
CA GLY A 323 19.57 -7.74 4.32
C GLY A 323 18.67 -8.98 4.40
N TYR A 324 18.82 -9.85 3.41
CA TYR A 324 18.02 -11.07 3.24
C TYR A 324 18.52 -12.24 4.07
N ASP A 325 19.83 -12.32 4.28
CA ASP A 325 20.48 -13.46 4.91
C ASP A 325 20.50 -13.28 6.43
N ILE A 326 19.39 -13.68 7.05
CA ILE A 326 19.21 -13.61 8.51
C ILE A 326 19.10 -15.01 9.13
N GLU A 327 19.51 -15.10 10.40
CA GLU A 327 19.42 -16.30 11.24
C GLU A 327 18.56 -15.99 12.48
N PRO A 328 17.23 -16.11 12.38
CA PRO A 328 16.34 -15.93 13.52
C PRO A 328 16.50 -17.08 14.51
N SER A 329 16.34 -16.80 15.79
CA SER A 329 16.26 -17.82 16.84
C SER A 329 14.82 -18.20 17.14
N TYR A 330 14.57 -19.43 17.59
CA TYR A 330 13.22 -19.85 18.00
C TYR A 330 12.67 -19.03 19.18
N LYS A 331 13.56 -18.51 20.04
CA LYS A 331 13.18 -17.62 21.15
C LYS A 331 12.71 -16.25 20.67
N ASP A 332 13.14 -15.80 19.50
CA ASP A 332 12.86 -14.44 19.04
C ASP A 332 11.35 -14.26 18.90
N PHE A 333 10.83 -13.18 19.47
CA PHE A 333 9.41 -12.86 19.44
C PHE A 333 9.13 -11.69 18.51
N PHE A 334 10.05 -10.73 18.42
CA PHE A 334 9.94 -9.61 17.49
C PHE A 334 11.27 -9.38 16.79
N ILE A 335 11.26 -9.45 15.47
CA ILE A 335 12.45 -9.16 14.68
C ILE A 335 12.18 -8.15 13.59
N THR A 336 13.20 -7.38 13.24
CA THR A 336 13.14 -6.47 12.10
C THR A 336 14.37 -6.63 11.24
N THR A 337 14.19 -6.67 9.93
CA THR A 337 15.30 -6.59 8.97
C THR A 337 15.06 -5.45 8.00
N VAL A 338 16.11 -4.68 7.71
CA VAL A 338 16.08 -3.60 6.74
C VAL A 338 16.85 -4.02 5.48
N ILE A 339 16.21 -3.86 4.32
CA ILE A 339 16.74 -4.20 3.01
C ILE A 339 16.78 -2.92 2.17
N ASN A 340 17.98 -2.51 1.76
CA ASN A 340 18.21 -1.26 1.04
C ASN A 340 18.18 -1.39 -0.49
N GLU A 341 17.92 -2.59 -1.02
CA GLU A 341 18.14 -2.88 -2.44
C GLU A 341 17.33 -1.96 -3.37
N ILE A 342 16.10 -1.60 -3.00
CA ILE A 342 15.25 -0.71 -3.82
C ILE A 342 15.82 0.72 -3.83
N ASP A 343 16.12 1.31 -2.67
CA ASP A 343 16.77 2.63 -2.60
C ASP A 343 18.13 2.66 -3.33
N ASP A 344 18.93 1.60 -3.21
CA ASP A 344 20.18 1.46 -3.95
C ASP A 344 19.96 1.40 -5.47
N LEU A 345 18.86 0.80 -5.94
CA LEU A 345 18.48 0.78 -7.36
C LEU A 345 18.01 2.17 -7.82
N VAL A 346 17.18 2.86 -7.03
CA VAL A 346 16.72 4.24 -7.28
C VAL A 346 17.91 5.15 -7.51
N HIS A 347 18.90 5.13 -6.62
CA HIS A 347 20.06 6.02 -6.72
C HIS A 347 21.05 5.70 -7.85
N ARG A 348 20.97 4.49 -8.43
CA ARG A 348 21.82 4.07 -9.56
C ARG A 348 21.12 4.16 -10.92
N GLN A 349 19.85 4.53 -10.95
CA GLN A 349 19.06 4.46 -12.17
C GLN A 349 19.41 5.58 -13.17
N MET A 350 19.63 5.20 -14.42
CA MET A 350 19.96 6.08 -15.55
C MET A 350 18.81 6.22 -16.56
N TYR A 351 17.95 5.20 -16.66
CA TYR A 351 16.84 5.13 -17.63
C TYR A 351 15.51 5.57 -17.02
N GLY A 352 15.53 6.20 -15.84
CA GLY A 352 14.34 6.64 -15.14
C GLY A 352 13.43 5.48 -14.71
N MET A 353 12.13 5.74 -14.69
CA MET A 353 11.11 4.82 -14.18
C MET A 353 11.05 3.48 -14.95
N GLU A 354 11.25 3.47 -16.26
CA GLU A 354 11.22 2.23 -17.07
C GLU A 354 12.35 1.27 -16.69
N GLY A 355 13.57 1.80 -16.55
CA GLY A 355 14.70 1.03 -16.06
C GLY A 355 14.45 0.52 -14.65
N HIS A 356 13.88 1.37 -13.79
CA HIS A 356 13.60 1.04 -12.40
C HIS A 356 12.60 -0.12 -12.28
N ILE A 357 11.49 -0.08 -13.01
CA ILE A 357 10.50 -1.17 -13.03
C ILE A 357 11.14 -2.50 -13.49
N THR A 358 12.03 -2.44 -14.49
CA THR A 358 12.76 -3.62 -14.97
C THR A 358 13.68 -4.20 -13.90
N ASP A 359 14.39 -3.33 -13.16
CA ASP A 359 15.25 -3.74 -12.06
C ASP A 359 14.45 -4.36 -10.89
N ILE A 360 13.29 -3.80 -10.55
CA ILE A 360 12.39 -4.34 -9.53
C ILE A 360 11.81 -5.70 -9.94
N ALA A 361 11.40 -5.85 -11.20
CA ALA A 361 10.94 -7.15 -11.71
C ALA A 361 12.04 -8.21 -11.61
N ARG A 362 13.28 -7.85 -11.99
CA ARG A 362 14.45 -8.72 -11.86
C ARG A 362 14.76 -9.06 -10.41
N MET A 363 14.65 -8.09 -9.50
CA MET A 363 14.79 -8.31 -8.05
C MET A 363 13.78 -9.35 -7.55
N GLY A 364 12.50 -9.22 -7.91
CA GLY A 364 11.45 -10.19 -7.56
C GLY A 364 11.75 -11.61 -8.06
N GLN A 365 12.17 -11.73 -9.31
CA GLN A 365 12.53 -13.02 -9.93
C GLN A 365 13.70 -13.75 -9.26
N THR A 366 14.56 -13.04 -8.51
CA THR A 366 15.63 -13.71 -7.75
C THR A 366 15.12 -14.64 -6.64
N GLY A 367 13.87 -14.44 -6.20
CA GLY A 367 13.24 -15.22 -5.13
C GLY A 367 13.86 -15.01 -3.74
N LYS A 368 14.76 -14.03 -3.55
CA LYS A 368 15.37 -13.74 -2.24
C LYS A 368 14.33 -13.35 -1.19
N LEU A 369 13.36 -12.51 -1.58
CA LEU A 369 12.27 -12.10 -0.70
C LEU A 369 11.38 -13.30 -0.33
N ASN A 370 11.04 -14.16 -1.29
CA ASN A 370 10.26 -15.39 -1.02
C ASN A 370 11.00 -16.31 -0.04
N LYS A 371 12.30 -16.53 -0.24
CA LYS A 371 13.13 -17.34 0.67
C LYS A 371 13.15 -16.77 2.09
N LEU A 372 13.26 -15.45 2.23
CA LEU A 372 13.22 -14.77 3.53
C LEU A 372 11.85 -14.96 4.20
N ILE A 373 10.76 -14.68 3.48
CA ILE A 373 9.40 -14.82 4.00
C ILE A 373 9.13 -16.26 4.42
N GLY A 374 9.45 -17.24 3.57
CA GLY A 374 9.29 -18.67 3.88
C GLY A 374 10.11 -19.10 5.10
N LYS A 375 11.34 -18.61 5.24
CA LYS A 375 12.14 -18.85 6.45
C LYS A 375 11.44 -18.29 7.68
N LEU A 376 10.96 -17.04 7.65
CA LEU A 376 10.28 -16.40 8.78
C LEU A 376 8.98 -17.11 9.16
N LEU A 377 8.15 -17.46 8.18
CA LEU A 377 6.92 -18.23 8.39
C LEU A 377 7.24 -19.60 9.03
N GLY A 378 8.30 -20.28 8.59
CA GLY A 378 8.76 -21.54 9.16
C GLY A 378 9.23 -21.45 10.62
N TYR A 379 9.62 -20.26 11.10
CA TYR A 379 9.93 -19.99 12.51
C TYR A 379 8.71 -19.54 13.32
N GLY A 380 7.52 -19.53 12.71
CA GLY A 380 6.24 -19.19 13.35
C GLY A 380 6.00 -17.68 13.49
N PHE A 381 6.65 -16.84 12.68
CA PHE A 381 6.39 -15.40 12.67
C PHE A 381 5.18 -15.05 11.81
N GLU A 382 4.34 -14.12 12.28
CA GLU A 382 3.52 -13.31 11.38
C GLU A 382 4.44 -12.32 10.65
N VAL A 383 4.44 -12.36 9.32
CA VAL A 383 5.35 -11.55 8.50
C VAL A 383 4.66 -10.29 8.00
N TYR A 384 5.29 -9.14 8.25
CA TYR A 384 4.92 -7.83 7.75
C TYR A 384 6.00 -7.28 6.85
N ILE A 385 5.60 -6.60 5.79
CA ILE A 385 6.50 -5.86 4.91
C ILE A 385 6.06 -4.39 4.93
N GLY A 386 6.99 -3.47 5.09
CA GLY A 386 6.70 -2.05 5.07
C GLY A 386 7.75 -1.29 4.30
N SER A 387 7.37 -0.09 3.88
CA SER A 387 8.27 0.89 3.32
C SER A 387 8.38 2.09 4.27
N ASP A 388 9.55 2.71 4.31
CA ASP A 388 9.79 3.96 5.03
C ASP A 388 9.42 5.18 4.18
N HIS A 389 9.74 5.17 2.89
CA HIS A 389 9.33 6.17 1.92
C HIS A 389 9.25 5.56 0.52
N GLY A 390 8.54 6.24 -0.39
CA GLY A 390 8.53 5.85 -1.79
C GLY A 390 9.63 6.53 -2.58
N ASN A 391 9.55 6.39 -3.89
CA ASN A 391 10.45 7.04 -4.84
C ASN A 391 9.65 7.53 -6.05
N LYS A 392 10.24 8.47 -6.78
CA LYS A 392 9.67 8.99 -8.01
C LYS A 392 10.76 9.48 -8.94
N GLU A 393 10.44 9.44 -10.22
CA GLU A 393 11.14 10.19 -11.23
C GLU A 393 10.92 11.71 -11.10
N SER A 394 12.00 12.48 -11.20
CA SER A 394 12.01 13.94 -11.14
C SER A 394 13.00 14.50 -12.17
N PHE A 395 12.87 15.80 -12.45
CA PHE A 395 13.70 16.53 -13.41
C PHE A 395 14.54 17.59 -12.70
N GLY A 396 15.80 17.69 -13.07
CA GLY A 396 16.71 18.68 -12.52
C GLY A 396 16.30 20.11 -12.89
N ILE A 397 16.28 21.01 -11.91
CA ILE A 397 16.00 22.44 -12.08
C ILE A 397 17.24 23.33 -11.85
N GLY A 398 18.43 22.72 -11.81
CA GLY A 398 19.64 23.38 -11.32
C GLY A 398 19.86 23.09 -9.84
N SER A 399 21.01 23.52 -9.31
CA SER A 399 21.35 23.35 -7.90
C SER A 399 22.11 24.58 -7.43
N PRO A 400 21.77 25.13 -6.25
CA PRO A 400 22.49 26.26 -5.68
C PRO A 400 23.99 25.97 -5.61
N LYS A 401 24.82 26.80 -6.27
CA LYS A 401 26.28 26.72 -6.21
C LYS A 401 26.81 27.85 -5.34
N GLY A 402 27.70 27.53 -4.40
CA GLY A 402 28.53 28.53 -3.72
C GLY A 402 27.85 29.35 -2.63
N MET A 403 26.63 29.01 -2.20
CA MET A 403 25.90 29.78 -1.17
C MET A 403 26.32 29.50 0.28
N GLY A 404 27.32 28.63 0.54
CA GLY A 404 27.73 28.29 1.91
C GLY A 404 26.62 27.67 2.77
N VAL A 405 25.51 27.24 2.15
CA VAL A 405 24.36 26.65 2.85
C VAL A 405 24.75 25.29 3.41
N GLU A 406 24.83 25.18 4.74
CA GLU A 406 24.88 23.89 5.41
C GLU A 406 23.50 23.23 5.28
N VAL A 407 23.41 22.22 4.41
CA VAL A 407 22.20 21.39 4.27
C VAL A 407 22.37 20.15 5.13
N GLU A 408 21.45 19.95 6.07
CA GLU A 408 21.47 18.82 7.01
C GLU A 408 21.18 17.46 6.34
N THR A 409 20.66 17.46 5.10
CA THR A 409 20.30 16.24 4.38
C THR A 409 20.87 16.19 2.97
N LYS A 410 20.99 14.97 2.44
CA LYS A 410 21.35 14.70 1.04
C LYS A 410 20.15 14.74 0.10
N SER A 411 18.99 15.21 0.57
CA SER A 411 17.80 15.27 -0.26
C SER A 411 18.05 16.19 -1.45
N LYS A 412 17.68 15.71 -2.64
CA LYS A 412 17.64 16.55 -3.84
C LYS A 412 16.29 17.23 -4.00
N LYS A 413 15.33 17.00 -3.12
CA LYS A 413 13.95 17.50 -3.27
C LYS A 413 13.51 18.43 -2.15
N MET A 414 14.26 18.49 -1.05
CA MET A 414 14.04 19.44 0.04
C MET A 414 15.39 19.92 0.59
N MET A 415 15.55 21.23 0.74
CA MET A 415 16.63 21.84 1.50
C MET A 415 16.20 22.03 2.95
N ILE A 416 17.08 21.67 3.87
CA ILE A 416 16.91 21.91 5.30
C ILE A 416 18.02 22.86 5.73
N ILE A 417 17.63 24.08 6.08
CA ILE A 417 18.53 25.22 6.25
C ILE A 417 18.46 25.68 7.71
N LYS A 418 19.61 25.81 8.38
CA LYS A 418 19.70 26.15 9.80
C LYS A 418 19.79 27.66 10.08
N ASP A 419 20.62 28.36 9.30
CA ASP A 419 20.84 29.80 9.45
C ASP A 419 20.08 30.59 8.38
N TYR A 420 19.81 31.88 8.65
CA TYR A 420 19.17 32.80 7.71
C TYR A 420 20.09 33.08 6.51
N VAL A 421 20.17 32.12 5.59
CA VAL A 421 20.46 32.38 4.17
C VAL A 421 19.33 33.27 3.64
N ASP A 422 19.58 34.05 2.58
CA ASP A 422 18.51 34.73 1.84
C ASP A 422 17.57 33.68 1.20
N ILE A 423 16.68 33.11 2.02
CA ILE A 423 15.68 32.12 1.64
C ILE A 423 14.83 32.67 0.50
N GLU A 424 14.57 33.98 0.51
CA GLU A 424 13.84 34.69 -0.54
C GLU A 424 14.54 34.54 -1.90
N GLU A 425 15.87 34.69 -1.98
CA GLU A 425 16.64 34.51 -3.23
C GLU A 425 16.54 33.06 -3.73
N LEU A 426 16.69 32.08 -2.82
CA LEU A 426 16.56 30.66 -3.16
C LEU A 426 15.16 30.28 -3.65
N VAL A 427 14.12 30.82 -3.00
CA VAL A 427 12.72 30.60 -3.36
C VAL A 427 12.43 31.18 -4.74
N GLU A 428 12.93 32.39 -5.03
CA GLU A 428 12.73 33.04 -6.33
C GLU A 428 13.55 32.39 -7.45
N GLU A 429 14.83 32.09 -7.22
CA GLU A 429 15.74 31.53 -8.24
C GLU A 429 15.32 30.12 -8.67
N TYR A 430 14.93 29.27 -7.70
CA TYR A 430 14.62 27.86 -7.95
C TYR A 430 13.11 27.52 -7.82
N ASN A 431 12.25 28.54 -7.67
CA ASN A 431 10.80 28.37 -7.52
C ASN A 431 10.42 27.36 -6.40
N LEU A 432 11.10 27.47 -5.25
CA LEU A 432 10.91 26.55 -4.12
C LEU A 432 9.68 26.91 -3.29
N LEU A 433 9.16 25.93 -2.58
CA LEU A 433 8.00 26.06 -1.70
C LEU A 433 8.43 25.97 -0.24
N GLU A 434 8.01 26.91 0.59
CA GLU A 434 8.22 26.82 2.04
C GLU A 434 7.28 25.77 2.66
N TYR A 435 7.84 24.73 3.27
CA TYR A 435 7.08 23.70 3.94
C TYR A 435 6.73 24.11 5.38
N PRO A 436 5.47 23.92 5.85
CA PRO A 436 5.02 24.31 7.21
C PRO A 436 5.71 23.60 8.39
N SER A 437 6.75 22.80 8.13
CA SER A 437 7.56 22.13 9.14
C SER A 437 6.75 21.17 10.02
N TYR A 438 5.72 20.52 9.48
CA TYR A 438 4.91 19.57 10.25
C TYR A 438 5.78 18.42 10.75
N TYR A 439 5.69 18.15 12.05
CA TYR A 439 6.46 17.13 12.77
C TYR A 439 7.97 17.29 12.76
N LEU A 440 8.51 18.35 12.15
CA LEU A 440 9.94 18.60 12.03
C LEU A 440 10.43 19.57 13.12
N PRO A 441 11.74 19.50 13.48
CA PRO A 441 12.36 20.48 14.37
C PRO A 441 12.10 21.93 13.91
N LYS A 442 11.91 22.85 14.86
CA LYS A 442 11.57 24.25 14.54
C LYS A 442 12.76 25.16 14.32
N ASP A 443 13.97 24.65 14.55
CA ASP A 443 15.23 25.39 14.42
C ASP A 443 15.75 25.46 12.97
N TYR A 444 14.94 25.03 12.00
CA TYR A 444 15.31 24.96 10.59
C TYR A 444 14.18 25.49 9.70
N SER A 445 14.57 25.99 8.53
CA SER A 445 13.69 26.28 7.41
C SER A 445 13.73 25.13 6.40
N TYR A 446 12.58 24.84 5.79
CA TYR A 446 12.38 23.69 4.91
C TYR A 446 11.87 24.15 3.54
N LEU A 447 12.73 24.11 2.53
CA LEU A 447 12.41 24.54 1.17
C LEU A 447 12.26 23.32 0.27
N LEU A 448 11.14 23.21 -0.41
CA LEU A 448 10.73 22.03 -1.16
C LEU A 448 10.69 22.33 -2.67
N CYS A 449 11.19 21.42 -3.49
CA CYS A 449 11.03 21.50 -4.94
C CYS A 449 9.58 21.23 -5.39
N GLY A 450 9.20 21.68 -6.58
CA GLY A 450 7.94 21.28 -7.19
C GLY A 450 7.79 19.76 -7.33
N ASN A 451 6.56 19.29 -7.51
CA ASN A 451 6.19 17.87 -7.47
C ASN A 451 7.02 16.95 -8.41
N ASN A 452 7.49 17.46 -9.55
CA ASN A 452 8.29 16.73 -10.53
C ASN A 452 9.75 17.20 -10.60
N GLU A 453 10.18 18.01 -9.65
CA GLU A 453 11.45 18.74 -9.71
C GLU A 453 12.43 18.21 -8.66
N ALA A 454 13.71 18.40 -8.92
CA ALA A 454 14.78 18.14 -7.98
C ALA A 454 15.97 19.08 -8.21
N LEU A 455 16.68 19.41 -7.14
CA LEU A 455 17.97 20.08 -7.12
C LEU A 455 19.04 19.15 -7.70
N ALA A 456 19.13 19.15 -9.02
CA ALA A 456 20.08 18.41 -9.82
C ALA A 456 20.41 19.19 -11.10
N LEU A 457 21.34 18.69 -11.91
CA LEU A 457 21.69 19.31 -13.18
C LEU A 457 20.43 19.53 -14.03
N GLU A 458 20.25 20.76 -14.52
CA GLU A 458 19.06 21.16 -15.25
C GLU A 458 18.76 20.22 -16.43
N GLY A 459 17.49 19.83 -16.56
CA GLY A 459 17.01 18.95 -17.64
C GLY A 459 17.39 17.47 -17.47
N THR A 460 18.13 17.08 -16.43
CA THR A 460 18.44 15.66 -16.19
C THR A 460 17.26 14.91 -15.55
N ARG A 461 16.98 13.71 -16.05
CA ARG A 461 16.03 12.74 -15.47
C ARG A 461 16.72 12.04 -14.30
N ILE A 462 16.11 12.05 -13.12
CA ILE A 462 16.64 11.35 -11.94
C ILE A 462 15.54 10.57 -11.24
N MET A 463 15.87 9.39 -10.73
CA MET A 463 15.06 8.71 -9.73
C MET A 463 15.50 9.21 -8.35
N SER A 464 14.55 9.67 -7.53
CA SER A 464 14.85 10.27 -6.23
C SER A 464 13.68 10.18 -5.25
N HIS A 465 13.95 10.62 -4.03
CA HIS A 465 13.00 10.79 -2.93
C HIS A 465 13.32 12.08 -2.18
N GLY A 466 12.60 12.34 -1.08
CA GLY A 466 12.77 13.52 -0.23
C GLY A 466 11.79 14.66 -0.49
N GLY A 467 10.82 14.47 -1.38
CA GLY A 467 9.76 15.42 -1.71
C GLY A 467 8.44 15.14 -1.00
N ILE A 468 7.34 15.59 -1.61
CA ILE A 468 5.97 15.39 -1.10
C ILE A 468 5.04 14.72 -2.11
N SER A 469 5.58 14.14 -3.18
CA SER A 469 4.71 13.53 -4.19
C SER A 469 3.91 12.38 -3.59
N ILE A 470 2.76 12.06 -4.18
CA ILE A 470 1.93 10.96 -3.68
C ILE A 470 2.68 9.62 -3.69
N GLU A 471 3.56 9.42 -4.69
CA GLU A 471 4.37 8.23 -4.86
C GLU A 471 5.45 8.08 -3.79
N GLU A 472 5.91 9.20 -3.22
CA GLU A 472 6.92 9.23 -2.17
C GLU A 472 6.29 9.15 -0.78
N VAL A 473 5.17 9.85 -0.58
CA VAL A 473 4.56 10.05 0.74
C VAL A 473 3.62 8.91 1.12
N ILE A 474 2.91 8.30 0.18
CA ILE A 474 1.99 7.19 0.49
C ILE A 474 2.64 5.89 0.06
N VAL A 475 2.95 5.05 1.06
CA VAL A 475 3.79 3.88 0.88
C VAL A 475 3.09 2.62 1.38
N PRO A 476 3.43 1.44 0.83
CA PRO A 476 2.73 0.22 1.17
C PRO A 476 3.12 -0.32 2.55
N PHE A 477 2.14 -0.89 3.22
CA PHE A 477 2.26 -1.63 4.48
C PHE A 477 1.47 -2.93 4.36
N ILE A 478 2.17 -4.05 4.33
CA ILE A 478 1.66 -5.33 3.86
C ILE A 478 1.70 -6.36 4.98
N LYS A 479 0.63 -7.14 5.11
CA LYS A 479 0.61 -8.40 5.86
C LYS A 479 0.75 -9.56 4.88
N ILE A 480 1.70 -10.46 5.09
CA ILE A 480 1.71 -11.76 4.40
C ILE A 480 0.65 -12.64 5.04
N GLU A 481 -0.24 -13.20 4.21
CA GLU A 481 -1.21 -14.20 4.65
C GLU A 481 -0.47 -15.54 4.79
N GLY A 482 -0.37 -16.05 6.01
CA GLY A 482 0.15 -17.39 6.25
C GLY A 482 -0.75 -18.41 5.56
N GLU A 483 -0.16 -19.50 5.05
CA GLU A 483 -0.97 -20.67 4.73
C GLU A 483 -1.57 -21.15 6.06
N GLU A 484 -2.90 -21.22 6.14
CA GLU A 484 -3.56 -22.01 7.17
C GLU A 484 -3.01 -23.43 6.97
N ASN A 485 -2.02 -23.82 7.79
CA ASN A 485 -1.65 -25.20 7.92
C ASN A 485 -2.93 -25.91 8.38
N ASN A 486 -3.60 -26.56 7.43
CA ASN A 486 -4.57 -27.59 7.72
C ASN A 486 -3.80 -28.74 8.39
N GLU A 487 -3.59 -28.61 9.71
CA GLU A 487 -3.31 -29.77 10.57
C GLU A 487 -4.58 -30.55 10.84
#